data_AF-A0A7W7ZYX2-F1
#
_entry.id   AF-A0A7W7ZYX2-F1
#
_cell.length_a   1.000
_cell.length_b   1.000
_cell.length_c   1.000
_cell.angle_alpha   90.00
_cell.angle_beta   90.00
_cell.angle_gamma   90.00
#
_symmetry.space_group_name_H-M   'P 1'
#
loop_
_entity.id
_entity.type
_entity.pdbx_description
1 polymer ?
#
loop_
_entity_poly.entity_id
_entity_poly.type
_entity_poly.pdbx_seq_one_letter_code
_entity_poly.pdbx_strand_id
1 'polypeptide(L)' 'MEDLAHDETSGALLTRRLNSGKPLALLCHAPAATLAAKSPDGSWPFAGYHMTGLSNTEERLNRFARDAR' A
#
# COMPACT_ATOMS: atom_id res chain seq x y z
N MET A 1 4.63 3.79 -9.03
CA MET A 1 4.49 2.94 -7.83
C MET A 1 4.24 1.53 -8.31
N GLU A 2 5.29 0.81 -8.70
CA GLU A 2 5.09 -0.42 -9.49
C GLU A 2 5.71 -1.67 -8.87
N ASP A 3 6.76 -1.51 -8.07
CA ASP A 3 7.48 -2.64 -7.48
C ASP A 3 6.68 -3.25 -6.30
N LEU A 4 6.45 -2.47 -5.26
CA LEU A 4 5.92 -3.01 -4.00
C LEU A 4 4.42 -3.34 -4.04
N ALA A 5 3.68 -2.82 -5.02
CA ALA A 5 2.26 -3.14 -5.20
C ALA A 5 2.03 -4.59 -5.62
N HIS A 6 3.07 -5.25 -6.16
CA HIS A 6 3.03 -6.64 -6.64
C HIS A 6 4.07 -7.54 -5.95
N ASP A 7 4.90 -7.00 -5.05
CA ASP A 7 5.94 -7.75 -4.36
C ASP A 7 5.38 -8.56 -3.18
N GLU A 8 5.38 -9.89 -3.31
CA GLU A 8 4.83 -10.81 -2.31
C GLU A 8 5.56 -10.71 -0.96
N THR A 9 6.86 -10.42 -0.98
CA THR A 9 7.67 -10.28 0.25
C THR A 9 7.22 -9.05 1.05
N SER A 10 7.04 -7.91 0.39
CA SER A 10 6.50 -6.67 0.94
C SER A 10 5.11 -6.89 1.51
N GLY A 11 4.23 -7.56 0.76
CA GLY A 11 2.90 -7.93 1.22
C GLY A 11 2.93 -8.74 2.51
N ALA A 12 3.77 -9.76 2.59
CA ALA A 12 3.93 -10.60 3.78
C ALA A 12 4.47 -9.82 4.99
N LEU A 13 5.43 -8.91 4.78
CA LEU A 13 5.97 -8.04 5.83
C LEU A 13 4.90 -7.09 6.38
N LEU A 14 4.07 -6.52 5.51
CA LEU A 14 2.96 -5.65 5.89
C LEU A 14 1.89 -6.41 6.68
N THR A 15 1.45 -7.59 6.20
CA THR A 15 0.52 -8.46 6.93
C THR A 15 1.06 -8.81 8.32
N ARG A 16 2.33 -9.23 8.41
CA ARG A 16 2.98 -9.56 9.69
C ARG A 16 3.01 -8.34 10.62
N ARG A 17 3.34 -7.16 10.09
CA ARG A 17 3.40 -5.94 10.90
C ARG A 17 2.02 -5.57 11.44
N LEU A 18 0.99 -5.62 10.61
CA LEU A 18 -0.39 -5.34 11.02
C LEU A 18 -0.85 -6.31 12.13
N ASN A 19 -0.62 -7.61 11.94
CA ASN A 19 -0.99 -8.65 12.90
C ASN A 19 -0.22 -8.58 14.23
N SER A 20 0.94 -7.91 14.25
CA SER A 20 1.69 -7.73 15.50
C SER A 20 1.02 -6.77 16.48
N GLY A 21 -0.04 -6.06 16.07
CA GLY A 21 -0.72 -5.03 16.88
C GLY A 21 0.13 -3.77 17.12
N LYS A 22 1.35 -3.70 16.57
CA LYS A 22 2.22 -2.53 16.68
C LYS A 22 1.87 -1.50 15.60
N PRO A 23 2.18 -0.20 15.83
CA PRO A 23 1.91 0.83 14.84
C PRO A 23 2.52 0.53 13.46
N LEU A 24 1.74 0.78 12.41
CA LEU A 24 2.15 0.74 11.02
C LEU A 24 1.78 2.08 10.39
N ALA A 25 2.77 2.75 9.79
CA ALA A 25 2.58 4.03 9.10
C ALA A 25 2.93 3.87 7.63
N LEU A 26 2.07 4.43 6.77
CA LEU A 26 2.23 4.49 5.32
C LEU A 26 2.00 5.95 4.93
N LEU A 27 2.91 6.52 4.15
CA LEU A 27 2.89 7.94 3.79
C LEU A 27 2.94 8.11 2.28
N CYS A 28 2.24 9.14 1.78
CA CYS A 28 2.22 9.51 0.37
C CYS A 28 1.73 8.33 -0.47
N HIS A 29 2.63 7.70 -1.21
CA HIS A 29 2.43 6.58 -2.12
C HIS A 29 2.46 5.20 -1.46
N ALA A 30 3.06 5.07 -0.27
CA ALA A 30 3.23 3.78 0.41
C ALA A 30 1.94 2.94 0.59
N PRO A 31 0.71 3.52 0.71
CA PRO A 31 -0.51 2.72 0.71
C PRO A 31 -0.64 1.77 -0.48
N ALA A 32 -0.07 2.04 -1.66
CA ALA A 32 -0.13 1.12 -2.79
C ALA A 32 0.57 -0.22 -2.52
N ALA A 33 1.59 -0.26 -1.67
CA ALA A 33 2.27 -1.50 -1.29
C ALA A 33 1.34 -2.50 -0.58
N THR A 34 0.24 -2.01 0.00
CA THR A 34 -0.74 -2.89 0.66
C THR A 34 -1.51 -3.75 -0.33
N LEU A 35 -1.51 -3.43 -1.64
CA LEU A 35 -2.17 -4.25 -2.66
C LEU A 35 -1.55 -5.65 -2.79
N ALA A 36 -0.27 -5.81 -2.44
CA ALA A 36 0.39 -7.11 -2.40
C ALA A 36 0.05 -7.93 -1.14
N ALA A 37 -0.55 -7.32 -0.11
CA ALA A 37 -0.80 -7.97 1.17
C ALA A 37 -2.00 -8.93 1.11
N LYS A 38 -1.82 -10.14 1.63
CA LYS A 38 -2.87 -11.17 1.74
C LYS A 38 -2.84 -11.81 3.12
N SER A 39 -4.02 -12.05 3.67
CA SER A 39 -4.23 -12.90 4.85
C SER A 39 -4.14 -14.38 4.48
N PRO A 40 -3.99 -15.31 5.46
CA PRO A 40 -3.95 -16.75 5.19
C PRO A 40 -5.20 -17.29 4.48
N ASP A 41 -6.35 -16.64 4.67
CA ASP A 41 -7.62 -16.95 4.00
C ASP A 41 -7.77 -16.28 2.63
N GLY A 42 -6.74 -15.57 2.15
CA GLY A 42 -6.75 -14.82 0.90
C GLY A 42 -7.43 -13.46 0.97
N SER A 43 -8.01 -13.08 2.12
CA SER A 43 -8.60 -11.75 2.29
C SER A 43 -7.53 -10.65 2.31
N TRP A 44 -7.94 -9.41 2.02
CA TRP A 44 -7.06 -8.26 2.13
C TRP A 44 -7.01 -7.79 3.59
N PRO A 45 -5.84 -7.81 4.26
CA PRO A 45 -5.75 -7.63 5.71
C PRO A 45 -6.09 -6.22 6.20
N PHE A 46 -6.12 -5.23 5.29
CA PHE A 46 -6.50 -3.84 5.59
C PHE A 46 -8.00 -3.56 5.40
N ALA A 47 -8.82 -4.58 5.13
CA ALA A 47 -10.27 -4.41 5.01
C ALA A 47 -10.87 -3.77 6.28
N GLY A 48 -11.70 -2.74 6.09
CA GLY A 48 -12.33 -1.99 7.19
C GLY A 48 -11.47 -0.87 7.80
N TYR A 49 -10.21 -0.71 7.40
CA TYR A 49 -9.39 0.42 7.85
C TYR A 49 -9.75 1.70 7.10
N HIS A 50 -9.86 2.80 7.83
CA HIS A 50 -9.87 4.14 7.24
C HIS A 50 -8.42 4.56 6.95
N MET A 51 -8.11 4.82 5.69
CA MET A 51 -6.76 5.09 5.22
C MET A 51 -6.70 6.40 4.43
N THR A 52 -5.50 6.98 4.36
CA THR A 52 -5.20 8.13 3.50
C THR A 52 -3.88 7.89 2.78
N GLY A 53 -3.60 8.69 1.76
CA GLY A 53 -2.40 8.64 0.94
C GLY A 53 -2.32 9.88 0.06
N LEU A 54 -1.41 9.87 -0.90
CA LEU A 54 -1.36 10.90 -1.91
C LEU A 54 -2.67 10.90 -2.69
N SER A 55 -3.29 12.07 -2.81
CA SER A 55 -4.53 12.22 -3.55
C SER A 55 -4.31 12.10 -5.06
N ASN A 56 -5.37 11.70 -5.76
CA ASN A 56 -5.38 11.71 -7.23
C ASN A 56 -5.12 13.12 -7.80
N THR A 57 -5.51 14.17 -7.09
CA THR A 57 -5.25 15.56 -7.50
C THR A 57 -3.76 15.90 -7.39
N GLU A 58 -3.13 15.56 -6.26
CA GLU A 58 -1.68 15.76 -6.08
C GLU A 58 -0.87 14.97 -7.10
N GLU A 59 -1.25 13.73 -7.39
CA GLU A 59 -0.58 12.92 -8.43
C GLU A 59 -0.68 13.58 -9.81
N ARG A 60 -1.84 14.13 -10.18
CA ARG A 60 -2.03 14.81 -11.48
C ARG A 60 -1.22 16.10 -11.62
N LEU A 61 -0.86 16.75 -10.52
CA LEU A 61 0.02 17.93 -10.51
C LEU A 61 1.49 17.55 -10.65
N ASN A 62 1.85 16.30 -10.35
CA ASN A 62 3.20 15.81 -10.60
C ASN A 62 3.43 15.71 -12.10
N ARG A 63 4.29 16.60 -12.62
CA ARG A 63 4.65 16.66 -14.06
C ARG A 63 5.16 15.33 -14.61
N PHE A 64 5.69 14.46 -13.75
CA PHE A 64 6.25 13.17 -14.13
C PHE A 64 5.21 12.02 -14.06
N ALA A 65 4.03 12.25 -13.48
CA ALA A 65 3.03 11.20 -13.32
C ALA A 65 2.51 10.65 -14.66
N ARG A 66 2.54 11.46 -15.71
CA ARG A 66 2.10 11.04 -17.06
C ARG A 66 3.14 10.20 -17.81
N ASP A 67 4.40 10.29 -17.37
CA ASP A 67 5.53 9.60 -17.99
C ASP A 67 5.89 8.31 -17.24
N ALA A 68 5.34 8.11 -16.03
CA ALA A 68 5.40 6.85 -15.30
C ALA A 68 4.53 5.83 -16.04
N ARG A 69 5.17 4.87 -16.71
CA ARG A 69 4.55 3.77 -17.45
C ARG A 69 4.79 2.45 -16.74
#